data_AF-A0A5C6VY15-F1
#
_entry.id   AF-A0A5C6VY15-F1
#
_cell.length_a   1.000
_cell.length_b   1.000
_cell.length_c   1.000
_cell.angle_alpha   90.00
_cell.angle_beta   90.00
_cell.angle_gamma   90.00
#
_symmetry.space_group_name_H-M   'P 1'
#
loop_
_entity.id
_entity.type
_entity.pdbx_description
1 polymer ?
#
loop_
_entity_poly.entity_id
_entity_poly.type
_entity_poly.pdbx_seq_one_letter_code
_entity_poly.pdbx_strand_id
1 'polypeptide(L)'
;MQMSSKAGRRFFLFSGLLFLFYSLLLSFASISTGGAFVGYELVFLGSTVMCFCLSYLYPQFKENDERSKRIREKGMFVSYFFILGYMVVLMPLLYFEIIQLSGYQTVSLLATLTIITVFSSFVVLSKRY
;
A
#
# COMPACT_ATOMS: atom_id res chain seq x y z
N MET A 1 -19.46 -3.53 17.23
CA MET A 1 -19.79 -4.88 16.70
C MET A 1 -18.52 -5.51 16.12
N GLN A 2 -17.88 -6.46 16.81
CA GLN A 2 -16.69 -7.12 16.25
C GLN A 2 -17.13 -8.16 15.22
N MET A 3 -16.84 -7.93 13.94
CA MET A 3 -17.17 -8.87 12.86
C MET A 3 -16.48 -10.22 13.08
N SER A 4 -17.15 -11.32 12.71
CA SER A 4 -16.54 -12.65 12.67
C SER A 4 -15.26 -12.66 11.82
N SER A 5 -14.26 -13.45 12.20
CA SER A 5 -12.96 -13.53 11.50
C SER A 5 -13.12 -13.83 10.00
N LYS A 6 -14.07 -14.72 9.66
CA LYS A 6 -14.41 -15.06 8.27
C LYS A 6 -15.12 -13.92 7.53
N ALA A 7 -15.97 -13.16 8.23
CA ALA A 7 -16.72 -12.05 7.65
C ALA A 7 -15.80 -10.85 7.34
N GLY A 8 -14.89 -10.51 8.25
CA GLY A 8 -13.94 -9.42 8.01
C GLY A 8 -12.93 -9.74 6.90
N ARG A 9 -12.42 -10.99 6.83
CA ARG A 9 -11.58 -11.41 5.69
C ARG A 9 -12.30 -11.25 4.35
N ARG A 10 -13.57 -11.67 4.26
CA ARG A 10 -14.38 -11.51 3.03
C ARG A 10 -14.64 -10.04 2.70
N PHE A 11 -14.87 -9.21 3.71
CA PHE A 11 -15.04 -7.77 3.53
C PHE A 11 -13.79 -7.14 2.93
N PHE A 12 -12.60 -7.39 3.49
CA PHE A 12 -11.35 -6.86 2.94
C PHE A 12 -11.02 -7.39 1.54
N LEU A 13 -11.33 -8.65 1.24
CA LEU A 13 -11.21 -9.19 -0.12
C LEU A 13 -12.13 -8.47 -1.10
N PHE A 14 -13.40 -8.28 -0.75
CA PHE A 14 -14.37 -7.60 -1.60
C PHE A 14 -13.99 -6.14 -1.83
N SER A 15 -13.61 -5.42 -0.76
CA SER A 15 -13.13 -4.05 -0.84
C SER A 15 -11.87 -3.93 -1.68
N GLY A 16 -10.92 -4.87 -1.56
CA GLY A 16 -9.72 -4.91 -2.40
C GLY A 16 -10.05 -5.10 -3.88
N LEU A 17 -11.03 -5.96 -4.20
CA LEU A 17 -11.46 -6.20 -5.58
C LEU A 17 -12.19 -4.97 -6.17
N LEU A 18 -12.96 -4.27 -5.35
CA LEU A 18 -13.60 -3.00 -5.73
C LEU A 18 -12.54 -1.91 -6.00
N PHE A 19 -11.57 -1.73 -5.11
CA PHE A 19 -10.47 -0.78 -5.31
C PHE A 19 -9.60 -1.12 -6.53
N LEU A 20 -9.38 -2.42 -6.79
CA LEU A 20 -8.68 -2.86 -8.00
C LEU A 20 -9.43 -2.44 -9.26
N PHE A 21 -10.74 -2.69 -9.29
CA PHE A 21 -11.59 -2.30 -10.42
C PHE A 21 -11.59 -0.78 -10.62
N TYR A 22 -11.69 -0.02 -9.53
CA TYR A 22 -11.65 1.44 -9.57
C TYR A 22 -10.30 1.97 -10.05
N SER A 23 -9.19 1.41 -9.57
CA SER A 23 -7.84 1.76 -10.01
C SER A 23 -7.64 1.48 -11.50
N LEU A 24 -8.12 0.35 -12.01
CA LEU A 24 -8.07 0.03 -13.44
C LEU A 24 -8.90 1.01 -14.28
N LEU A 25 -10.11 1.34 -13.83
CA LEU A 25 -10.97 2.31 -14.54
C LEU A 25 -10.33 3.70 -14.60
N LEU A 26 -9.74 4.17 -13.50
CA LEU A 26 -9.08 5.46 -13.45
C LEU A 26 -7.86 5.50 -14.38
N SER A 27 -6.98 4.49 -14.28
CA SER A 27 -5.81 4.40 -15.17
C SER A 27 -6.20 4.29 -16.64
N PHE A 28 -7.27 3.55 -16.97
CA PHE A 28 -7.79 3.52 -18.34
C PHE A 28 -8.31 4.90 -18.77
N ALA A 29 -9.05 5.61 -17.91
CA ALA A 29 -9.57 6.93 -18.20
C ALA A 29 -8.45 7.96 -18.43
N SER A 30 -7.40 7.97 -17.60
CA SER A 30 -6.25 8.86 -17.80
C SER A 30 -5.48 8.56 -19.08
N ILE A 31 -5.27 7.29 -19.43
CA ILE A 31 -4.65 6.92 -20.71
C ILE A 31 -5.52 7.38 -21.88
N SER A 32 -6.84 7.17 -21.80
CA SER A 32 -7.78 7.50 -22.89
C SER A 32 -7.92 9.01 -23.14
N THR A 33 -7.71 9.82 -22.11
CA THR A 33 -7.77 11.29 -22.19
C THR A 33 -6.43 11.91 -22.60
N GLY A 34 -5.38 11.10 -22.79
CA GLY A 34 -4.01 11.59 -23.04
C GLY A 34 -3.41 12.34 -21.85
N GLY A 35 -4.05 12.27 -20.68
CA GLY A 35 -3.61 12.95 -19.47
C GLY A 35 -2.37 12.30 -18.91
N ALA A 36 -1.33 13.09 -18.65
CA ALA A 36 -0.16 12.63 -17.91
C ALA A 36 -0.58 12.11 -16.53
N PHE A 37 0.17 11.12 -16.03
CA PHE A 37 -0.03 10.43 -14.76
C PHE A 37 -0.39 11.38 -13.60
N VAL A 38 -1.62 11.40 -13.08
CA VAL A 38 -2.06 12.46 -12.13
C VAL A 38 -1.64 12.19 -10.68
N GLY A 39 -1.39 10.94 -10.28
CA GLY A 39 -0.93 10.57 -8.93
C GLY A 39 -1.94 9.78 -8.10
N TYR A 40 -3.23 10.15 -8.13
CA TYR A 40 -4.26 9.47 -7.33
C TYR A 40 -4.43 8.00 -7.68
N GLU A 41 -4.18 7.62 -8.94
CA GLU A 41 -4.29 6.24 -9.42
C GLU A 41 -3.35 5.29 -8.68
N LEU A 42 -2.10 5.72 -8.44
CA LEU A 42 -1.13 4.94 -7.69
C LEU A 42 -1.58 4.74 -6.25
N VAL A 43 -2.17 5.76 -5.63
CA VAL A 43 -2.65 5.65 -4.24
C VAL A 43 -3.78 4.62 -4.13
N PHE A 44 -4.68 4.58 -5.12
CA PHE A 44 -5.72 3.54 -5.20
C PHE A 44 -5.13 2.15 -5.44
N LEU A 45 -4.07 2.05 -6.24
CA LEU A 45 -3.34 0.79 -6.45
C LEU A 45 -2.66 0.33 -5.14
N GLY A 46 -1.99 1.22 -4.41
CA GLY A 46 -1.42 0.92 -3.10
C GLY A 46 -2.49 0.49 -2.08
N SER A 47 -3.64 1.16 -2.09
CA SER A 47 -4.79 0.81 -1.24
C SER A 47 -5.36 -0.56 -1.58
N THR A 48 -5.34 -0.95 -2.86
CA THR A 48 -5.73 -2.28 -3.32
C THR A 48 -4.82 -3.35 -2.70
N VAL A 49 -3.50 -3.16 -2.76
CA VAL A 49 -2.51 -4.07 -2.14
C VAL A 49 -2.74 -4.15 -0.64
N MET A 50 -2.94 -3.02 0.02
CA MET A 50 -3.26 -2.95 1.45
C MET A 50 -4.50 -3.80 1.79
N CYS A 51 -5.60 -3.66 1.05
CA CYS A 51 -6.82 -4.44 1.30
C CYS A 51 -6.59 -5.94 1.15
N PHE A 52 -5.81 -6.38 0.16
CA PHE A 52 -5.46 -7.79 0.03
C PHE A 52 -4.59 -8.29 1.19
N CYS A 53 -3.57 -7.52 1.59
CA CYS A 53 -2.74 -7.86 2.75
C CYS A 53 -3.57 -7.95 4.03
N LEU A 54 -4.45 -6.96 4.28
CA LEU A 54 -5.34 -6.93 5.43
C LEU A 54 -6.33 -8.11 5.42
N SER A 55 -6.80 -8.54 4.26
CA SER A 55 -7.67 -9.71 4.17
C SER A 55 -6.99 -11.00 4.68
N TYR A 56 -5.68 -11.13 4.45
CA TYR A 56 -4.87 -12.23 4.94
C TYR A 56 -4.56 -12.10 6.44
N LEU A 57 -4.21 -10.89 6.87
CA LEU A 57 -3.80 -10.58 8.25
C LEU A 57 -4.97 -10.45 9.24
N TYR A 58 -6.19 -10.20 8.77
CA TYR A 58 -7.38 -9.95 9.60
C TYR A 58 -7.59 -10.98 10.72
N PRO A 59 -7.56 -12.31 10.49
CA PRO A 59 -7.72 -13.29 11.56
C PRO A 59 -6.68 -13.12 12.68
N GLN A 60 -5.40 -12.96 12.32
CA GLN A 60 -4.29 -12.83 13.28
C GLN A 60 -4.36 -11.48 14.03
N PHE A 61 -4.73 -10.41 13.34
CA PHE A 61 -4.82 -9.08 13.94
C PHE A 61 -6.06 -8.90 14.80
N LYS A 62 -7.10 -9.72 14.60
CA LYS A 62 -8.33 -9.67 15.40
C LYS A 62 -8.12 -10.15 16.84
N GLU A 63 -7.32 -11.20 17.04
CA GLU A 63 -6.99 -11.71 18.39
C GLU A 63 -6.15 -10.73 19.21
N ASN A 64 -5.47 -9.79 18.55
CA ASN A 64 -4.74 -8.68 19.18
C ASN A 64 -3.68 -9.12 20.22
N ASP A 65 -3.15 -10.32 20.03
CA ASP A 65 -2.13 -10.94 20.87
C ASP A 65 -0.76 -10.24 20.76
N GLU A 66 0.16 -10.59 21.67
CA GLU A 66 1.55 -10.13 21.63
C GLU A 66 2.25 -10.37 20.28
N ARG A 67 1.87 -11.45 19.58
CA ARG A 67 2.40 -11.75 18.24
C ARG A 67 2.05 -10.66 17.23
N SER A 68 0.80 -10.21 17.25
CA SER A 68 0.31 -9.15 16.35
C SER A 68 0.94 -7.80 16.65
N LYS A 69 1.23 -7.50 17.92
CA LYS A 69 2.02 -6.30 18.30
C LYS A 69 3.45 -6.39 17.76
N ARG A 70 4.12 -7.52 17.96
CA ARG A 70 5.50 -7.75 17.47
C ARG A 70 5.61 -7.66 15.95
N ILE A 71 4.63 -8.21 15.21
CA ILE A 71 4.59 -8.11 13.74
C ILE A 71 4.50 -6.65 13.30
N ARG A 72 3.64 -5.85 13.95
CA ARG A 72 3.49 -4.42 13.62
C ARG A 72 4.76 -3.63 13.91
N GLU A 73 5.36 -3.81 15.08
CA GLU A 73 6.59 -3.12 15.46
C GLU A 73 7.74 -3.45 14.51
N LYS A 74 8.01 -4.74 14.28
CA LYS A 74 9.06 -5.18 13.36
C LYS A 74 8.77 -4.79 11.92
N GLY A 75 7.51 -4.86 11.50
CA GLY A 75 7.12 -4.48 10.15
C GLY A 75 7.31 -3.00 9.90
N MET A 76 6.95 -2.13 10.84
CA MET A 76 7.22 -0.71 10.74
C MET A 76 8.72 -0.41 10.75
N PHE A 77 9.49 -1.10 11.59
CA PHE A 77 10.94 -0.93 11.65
C PHE A 77 11.63 -1.31 10.33
N VAL A 78 11.27 -2.45 9.73
CA VAL A 78 11.80 -2.85 8.42
C VAL A 78 11.37 -1.86 7.34
N SER A 79 10.09 -1.47 7.33
CA SER A 79 9.55 -0.54 6.33
C SER A 79 10.21 0.83 6.40
N TYR A 80 10.60 1.29 7.59
CA TYR A 80 11.33 2.54 7.77
C TYR A 80 12.61 2.59 6.93
N PHE A 81 13.41 1.52 6.91
CA PHE A 81 14.62 1.47 6.08
C PHE A 81 14.32 1.52 4.59
N PHE A 82 13.24 0.87 4.14
CA PHE A 82 12.82 0.96 2.75
C PHE A 82 12.33 2.36 2.37
N ILE A 83 11.56 3.02 3.25
CA ILE A 83 11.08 4.39 3.01
C ILE A 83 12.27 5.35 2.92
N LEU A 84 13.25 5.23 3.82
CA LEU A 84 14.50 5.99 3.72
C LEU A 84 15.21 5.71 2.39
N GLY A 85 15.29 4.45 1.96
CA GLY A 85 15.84 4.07 0.66
C GLY A 85 15.12 4.77 -0.49
N TYR A 86 13.79 4.79 -0.50
CA TYR A 86 13.00 5.50 -1.52
C TYR A 86 13.29 6.99 -1.52
N MET A 87 13.42 7.62 -0.35
CA MET A 87 13.75 9.05 -0.26
C MET A 87 15.15 9.34 -0.81
N VAL A 88 16.15 8.53 -0.45
CA VAL A 88 17.54 8.67 -0.94
C VAL A 88 17.62 8.49 -2.45
N VAL A 89 16.78 7.63 -3.03
CA VAL A 89 16.72 7.44 -4.49
C VAL A 89 15.94 8.57 -5.16
N LEU A 90 14.77 8.97 -4.64
CA LEU A 90 13.94 10.01 -5.27
C LEU A 90 14.61 11.39 -5.27
N MET A 91 15.41 11.72 -4.26
CA MET A 91 16.12 13.01 -4.18
C MET A 91 16.99 13.30 -5.41
N PRO A 92 17.98 12.47 -5.78
CA PRO A 92 18.80 12.71 -6.97
C PRO A 92 17.99 12.62 -8.26
N LEU A 93 17.01 11.71 -8.37
CA LEU A 93 16.20 11.60 -9.59
C LEU A 93 15.40 12.88 -9.87
N LEU A 94 14.89 13.53 -8.83
CA LEU A 94 14.19 14.82 -8.94
C LEU A 94 15.16 15.99 -9.11
N TYR A 95 16.30 15.98 -8.40
CA TYR A 95 17.29 17.05 -8.47
C TYR A 95 17.97 17.16 -9.85
N PHE A 96 18.31 16.02 -10.47
CA PHE A 96 18.88 15.98 -11.82
C PHE A 96 17.82 16.09 -12.92
N GLU A 97 16.55 16.32 -12.56
CA GLU A 97 15.41 16.38 -13.49
C GLU A 97 15.29 15.16 -14.42
N ILE A 98 15.81 14.00 -13.98
CA ILE A 98 15.70 12.73 -14.71
C ILE A 98 14.23 12.32 -14.82
N ILE A 99 13.43 12.66 -13.80
CA ILE A 99 11.98 12.47 -13.82
C ILE A 99 11.28 13.81 -13.58
N GLN A 100 10.45 14.22 -14.53
CA GLN A 100 9.59 15.41 -14.41
C GLN A 100 8.25 15.03 -13.76
N LEU A 101 8.24 14.93 -12.42
CA LEU A 101 7.03 14.73 -11.63
C LEU A 101 6.67 16.04 -10.90
N SER A 102 5.37 16.35 -10.86
CA SER A 102 4.86 17.40 -9.98
C SER A 102 5.00 17.02 -8.51
N GLY A 103 5.03 18.00 -7.61
CA GLY A 103 5.10 17.74 -6.17
C GLY A 103 3.99 16.81 -5.67
N TYR A 104 2.78 16.96 -6.22
CA TYR A 104 1.66 16.06 -5.90
C TYR A 104 1.93 14.63 -6.35
N GLN A 105 2.36 14.42 -7.60
CA GLN A 105 2.65 13.08 -8.13
C GLN A 105 3.78 12.39 -7.35
N THR A 106 4.82 13.13 -6.97
CA THR A 106 5.93 12.61 -6.16
C THR A 106 5.46 12.14 -4.79
N VAL A 107 4.64 12.94 -4.09
CA VAL A 107 4.09 12.56 -2.79
C VAL A 107 3.14 11.37 -2.93
N SER A 108 2.30 11.33 -3.97
CA SER A 108 1.43 10.19 -4.26
C SER A 108 2.20 8.91 -4.53
N LEU A 109 3.31 8.99 -5.28
CA LEU A 109 4.20 7.86 -5.55
C LEU A 109 4.83 7.35 -4.24
N LEU A 110 5.39 8.25 -3.43
CA LEU A 110 6.00 7.91 -2.15
C LEU A 110 4.98 7.29 -1.19
N ALA A 111 3.78 7.84 -1.10
CA ALA A 111 2.69 7.30 -0.29
C ALA A 111 2.31 5.87 -0.74
N THR A 112 2.21 5.66 -2.05
CA THR A 112 1.90 4.35 -2.64
C THR A 112 2.95 3.32 -2.30
N LEU A 113 4.23 3.65 -2.52
CA LEU A 113 5.36 2.78 -2.17
C LEU A 113 5.37 2.47 -0.68
N THR A 114 5.12 3.47 0.16
CA THR A 114 5.06 3.31 1.62
C THR A 114 3.95 2.34 2.02
N ILE A 115 2.73 2.49 1.49
CA ILE A 115 1.61 1.60 1.76
C ILE A 115 1.96 0.16 1.35
N ILE A 116 2.43 -0.04 0.12
CA ILE A 116 2.79 -1.37 -0.39
C ILE A 116 3.84 -2.03 0.50
N THR A 117 4.89 -1.30 0.87
CA THR A 117 6.01 -1.85 1.64
C THR A 117 5.63 -2.17 3.08
N VAL A 118 4.84 -1.32 3.74
CA VAL A 118 4.36 -1.58 5.11
C VAL A 118 3.48 -2.82 5.16
N PHE A 119 2.47 -2.89 4.28
CA PHE A 119 1.52 -4.00 4.31
C PHE A 119 2.12 -5.31 3.80
N SER A 120 3.02 -5.27 2.81
CA SER A 120 3.78 -6.46 2.40
C SER A 120 4.73 -6.94 3.51
N SER A 121 5.41 -6.03 4.22
CA SER A 121 6.26 -6.40 5.36
C SER A 121 5.47 -7.10 6.46
N PHE A 122 4.24 -6.66 6.74
CA PHE A 122 3.36 -7.35 7.69
C PHE A 122 3.02 -8.76 7.24
N VAL A 123 2.73 -8.98 5.96
CA VAL A 123 2.43 -10.31 5.41
C VAL A 123 3.66 -11.22 5.46
N VAL A 124 4.85 -10.71 5.15
CA VAL A 124 6.10 -11.49 5.21
C VAL A 124 6.41 -11.90 6.66
N LEU A 125 6.29 -10.97 7.60
CA LEU A 125 6.52 -11.24 9.01
C LEU A 125 5.48 -12.17 9.62
N SER A 126 4.22 -12.11 9.18
CA SER A 126 3.16 -13.00 9.70
C SER A 126 3.25 -14.44 9.21
N LYS A 127 4.04 -14.70 8.17
CA LYS A 127 4.41 -16.08 7.79
C LYS A 127 5.57 -16.62 8.63
N ARG A 128 6.33 -15.75 9.29
CA ARG A 128 7.52 -16.11 10.07
C ARG A 128 7.24 -16.22 11.57
N TYR A 129 6.22 -15.50 12.07
CA TYR A 129 5.80 -15.46 13.48
C TYR A 129 4.36 -15.98 13.65
#